data_AF-D8UMA9-F1
#
_entry.id   AF-D8UMA9-F1
#
_cell.length_a   1.000
_cell.length_b   1.000
_cell.length_c   1.000
_cell.angle_alpha   90.00
_cell.angle_beta   90.00
_cell.angle_gamma   90.00
#
_symmetry.space_group_name_H-M   'P 1'
#
loop_
_entity.id
_entity.type
_entity.pdbx_description
1 polymer ?
#
loop_
_entity_poly.entity_id
_entity_poly.type
_entity_poly.pdbx_seq_one_letter_code
_entity_poly.pdbx_strand_id
1 'polypeptide(L)'
;HHPAATKTAATKKKPAAAAPPTTASPPDDDGLPSKSEVLSFVRALWDKAQAMLEKDLAAAGPDGPVTYSTAVLLMHALLAEMISGVYIPPVRLSVLSTLMVSGMQTCKQQDCFQMDCRGNNLVEVIPVARAGAGADGSHGASSSSRSSSSRGRRLVMETIHHKTERFKKDEALRIVLPSTLSQHIRTYTEYARPALLNMNPSIDDASKEPPFLFLDRKGRPVAGVDAPFTDEWKLIQRKYGAPWPTVFCPMKFRHLHATVRFKDLVDNVADQEEEALAGDALVMGNSVAVWRRHYIKGRDSIVAQKAVGQLGRWRAMERQKQH
;
A
#
# COMPACT_ATOMS: atom_id res chain seq x y z
N HIS A 1 1.34 -42.30 83.00
CA HIS A 1 2.59 -42.14 82.24
C HIS A 1 2.29 -41.52 80.89
N HIS A 2 2.44 -40.20 80.78
CA HIS A 2 2.35 -39.44 79.52
C HIS A 2 3.63 -38.59 79.38
N PRO A 3 4.28 -38.56 78.21
CA PRO A 3 5.53 -37.85 78.03
C PRO A 3 5.32 -36.37 77.69
N ALA A 4 6.30 -35.57 78.09
CA ALA A 4 6.44 -34.15 77.79
C ALA A 4 6.81 -33.93 76.30
N ALA A 5 6.23 -32.91 75.68
CA ALA A 5 6.60 -32.43 74.36
C ALA A 5 7.22 -31.02 74.44
N THR A 6 8.37 -30.91 73.81
CA THR A 6 9.34 -29.82 73.80
C THR A 6 8.83 -28.58 73.04
N LYS A 7 9.06 -27.38 73.60
CA LYS A 7 8.89 -26.09 72.92
C LYS A 7 10.08 -25.83 71.98
N THR A 8 9.82 -25.46 70.73
CA THR A 8 10.77 -24.73 69.89
C THR A 8 10.06 -23.53 69.25
N ALA A 9 10.64 -22.35 69.44
CA ALA A 9 10.15 -21.07 68.94
C ALA A 9 10.59 -20.88 67.49
N ALA A 10 9.63 -20.67 66.58
CA ALA A 10 9.89 -20.25 65.22
C ALA A 10 9.57 -18.75 65.06
N THR A 11 10.61 -17.95 64.89
CA THR A 11 10.53 -16.53 64.49
C THR A 11 9.87 -16.39 63.12
N LYS A 12 8.69 -15.76 63.07
CA LYS A 12 8.03 -15.34 61.82
C LYS A 12 8.86 -14.26 61.11
N LYS A 13 9.53 -14.61 60.02
CA LYS A 13 10.03 -13.65 59.03
C LYS A 13 8.83 -12.99 58.32
N LYS A 14 8.77 -11.67 58.35
CA LYS A 14 7.83 -10.82 57.58
C LYS A 14 8.13 -11.01 56.08
N PRO A 15 7.16 -11.34 55.21
CA PRO A 15 7.43 -11.40 53.78
C PRO A 15 7.71 -10.00 53.25
N ALA A 16 8.80 -9.87 52.48
CA ALA A 16 9.14 -8.66 51.77
C ALA A 16 8.01 -8.31 50.79
N ALA A 17 7.64 -7.03 50.74
CA ALA A 17 6.64 -6.52 49.81
C ALA A 17 7.06 -6.86 48.38
N ALA A 18 6.17 -7.55 47.65
CA ALA A 18 6.37 -7.85 46.24
C ALA A 18 6.57 -6.53 45.47
N ALA A 19 7.60 -6.49 44.63
CA ALA A 19 7.82 -5.41 43.69
C ALA A 19 6.56 -5.22 42.82
N PRO A 20 6.20 -3.98 42.45
CA PRO A 20 5.06 -3.74 41.57
C PRO A 20 5.27 -4.52 40.28
N PRO A 21 4.21 -5.15 39.73
CA PRO A 21 4.33 -5.86 38.46
C PRO A 21 4.85 -4.89 37.43
N THR A 22 6.03 -5.20 36.85
CA THR A 22 6.47 -4.61 35.60
C THR A 22 5.34 -4.79 34.62
N THR A 23 4.68 -3.70 34.25
CA THR A 23 3.76 -3.63 33.12
C THR A 23 4.58 -3.90 31.88
N ALA A 24 4.81 -5.17 31.60
CA ALA A 24 5.12 -5.61 30.27
C ALA A 24 3.97 -5.12 29.39
N SER A 25 4.30 -4.27 28.42
CA SER A 25 3.38 -3.92 27.35
C SER A 25 2.71 -5.19 26.83
N PRO A 26 1.41 -5.15 26.51
CA PRO A 26 0.78 -6.29 25.84
C PRO A 26 1.63 -6.64 24.60
N PRO A 27 1.77 -7.93 24.25
CA PRO A 27 2.51 -8.31 23.05
C PRO A 27 1.77 -7.75 21.84
N ASP A 28 2.23 -6.60 21.35
CA ASP A 28 1.59 -5.88 20.24
C ASP A 28 1.98 -6.46 18.87
N ASP A 29 2.77 -7.54 18.80
CA ASP A 29 3.20 -8.15 17.53
C ASP A 29 2.45 -9.46 17.25
N ASP A 30 1.32 -9.33 16.56
CA ASP A 30 0.58 -10.39 15.85
C ASP A 30 1.41 -11.09 14.73
N GLY A 31 2.75 -11.00 14.76
CA GLY A 31 3.64 -11.42 13.65
C GLY A 31 3.38 -10.62 12.36
N LEU A 32 2.89 -9.38 12.48
CA LEU A 32 2.65 -8.49 11.34
C LEU A 32 3.97 -7.80 10.97
N PRO A 33 4.30 -7.68 9.67
CA PRO A 33 5.49 -6.96 9.27
C PRO A 33 5.35 -5.47 9.59
N SER A 34 6.44 -4.85 10.02
CA SER A 34 6.55 -3.41 10.14
C SER A 34 6.46 -2.75 8.75
N LYS A 35 6.01 -1.48 8.71
CA LYS A 35 5.98 -0.70 7.47
C LYS A 35 7.36 -0.61 6.80
N SER A 36 8.43 -0.58 7.61
CA SER A 36 9.80 -0.53 7.12
C SER A 36 10.24 -1.82 6.42
N GLU A 37 9.87 -2.98 6.97
CA GLU A 37 10.15 -4.29 6.35
C GLU A 37 9.39 -4.47 5.04
N VAL A 38 8.11 -4.07 5.02
CA VAL A 38 7.29 -4.07 3.80
C VAL A 38 7.92 -3.19 2.73
N LEU A 39 8.28 -1.95 3.07
CA LEU A 39 8.92 -1.02 2.14
C LEU A 39 10.26 -1.55 1.61
N SER A 40 11.09 -2.12 2.49
CA SER A 40 12.37 -2.71 2.12
C SER A 40 12.20 -3.88 1.15
N PHE A 41 11.29 -4.80 1.46
CA PHE A 41 10.97 -5.94 0.60
C PHE A 41 10.47 -5.49 -0.79
N VAL A 42 9.54 -4.52 -0.82
CA VAL A 42 8.97 -4.01 -2.08
C VAL A 42 10.02 -3.29 -2.93
N ARG A 43 10.90 -2.48 -2.33
CA ARG A 43 12.01 -1.83 -3.04
C ARG A 43 13.00 -2.84 -3.60
N ALA A 44 13.40 -3.83 -2.79
CA ALA A 44 14.30 -4.88 -3.24
C ALA A 44 13.73 -5.69 -4.42
N LEU A 45 12.42 -5.91 -4.46
CA LEU A 45 11.74 -6.50 -5.62
C LEU A 45 11.88 -5.63 -6.86
N TRP A 46 11.64 -4.32 -6.73
CA TRP A 46 11.73 -3.38 -7.84
C TRP A 46 13.16 -3.25 -8.36
N ASP A 47 14.14 -3.09 -7.47
CA ASP A 47 15.57 -3.00 -7.83
C ASP A 47 16.03 -4.25 -8.59
N LYS A 48 15.60 -5.43 -8.14
CA LYS A 48 15.86 -6.70 -8.84
C LYS A 48 15.18 -6.74 -10.22
N ALA A 49 13.94 -6.26 -10.31
CA ALA A 49 13.19 -6.21 -11.57
C ALA A 49 13.87 -5.28 -12.59
N GLN A 50 14.31 -4.12 -12.12
CA GLN A 50 15.01 -3.13 -12.93
C GLN A 50 16.37 -3.65 -13.41
N ALA A 51 17.17 -4.29 -12.56
CA ALA A 51 18.43 -4.90 -12.98
C ALA A 51 18.24 -5.98 -14.05
N MET A 52 17.16 -6.78 -13.97
CA MET A 52 16.82 -7.76 -15.01
C MET A 52 16.36 -7.09 -16.31
N LEU A 53 15.58 -6.02 -16.22
CA LEU A 53 15.16 -5.22 -17.38
C LEU A 53 16.37 -4.63 -18.09
N GLU A 54 17.28 -3.98 -17.37
CA GLU A 54 18.49 -3.38 -17.94
C GLU A 54 19.36 -4.43 -18.65
N LYS A 55 19.46 -5.63 -18.07
CA LYS A 55 20.16 -6.76 -18.71
C LYS A 55 19.50 -7.20 -20.02
N ASP A 56 18.17 -7.35 -20.02
CA ASP A 56 17.42 -7.76 -21.22
C ASP A 56 17.53 -6.69 -22.33
N LEU A 57 17.39 -5.42 -21.98
CA LEU A 57 17.52 -4.29 -22.92
C LEU A 57 18.95 -4.12 -23.44
N ALA A 58 19.98 -4.40 -22.61
CA ALA A 58 21.35 -4.40 -23.08
C ALA A 58 21.64 -5.49 -24.12
N ALA A 59 20.94 -6.62 -24.03
CA ALA A 59 21.07 -7.74 -24.97
C ALA A 59 20.23 -7.55 -26.25
N ALA A 60 19.01 -7.01 -26.12
CA ALA A 60 18.04 -6.92 -27.21
C ALA A 60 17.95 -5.53 -27.87
N GLY A 61 18.56 -4.51 -27.27
CA GLY A 61 18.40 -3.10 -27.63
C GLY A 61 17.31 -2.39 -26.81
N PRO A 62 17.27 -1.04 -26.84
CA PRO A 62 16.38 -0.23 -26.00
C PRO A 62 14.89 -0.45 -26.26
N ASP A 63 14.52 -0.86 -27.47
CA ASP A 63 13.15 -1.20 -27.87
C ASP A 63 12.97 -2.72 -28.06
N GLY A 64 13.95 -3.50 -27.59
CA GLY A 64 13.98 -4.95 -27.75
C GLY A 64 13.01 -5.68 -26.81
N PRO A 65 12.60 -6.92 -27.14
CA PRO A 65 11.73 -7.70 -26.28
C PRO A 65 12.42 -8.07 -24.96
N VAL A 66 11.66 -8.06 -23.87
CA VAL A 66 12.10 -8.57 -22.56
C VAL A 66 11.68 -10.03 -22.36
N THR A 67 12.43 -10.76 -21.54
CA THR A 67 12.09 -12.14 -21.22
C THR A 67 10.79 -12.24 -20.40
N TYR A 68 10.11 -13.38 -20.49
CA TYR A 68 8.93 -13.67 -19.65
C TYR A 68 9.24 -13.50 -18.16
N SER A 69 10.39 -13.98 -17.72
CA SER A 69 10.84 -13.89 -16.33
C SER A 69 10.96 -12.45 -15.85
N THR A 70 11.52 -11.57 -16.68
CA THR A 70 11.64 -10.14 -16.39
C THR A 70 10.28 -9.47 -16.35
N ALA A 71 9.41 -9.77 -17.34
CA ALA A 71 8.06 -9.22 -17.41
C ALA A 71 7.21 -9.60 -16.18
N VAL A 72 7.24 -10.87 -15.77
CA VAL A 72 6.56 -11.36 -14.56
C VAL A 72 7.14 -10.72 -13.30
N LEU A 73 8.46 -10.56 -13.21
CA LEU A 73 9.08 -9.93 -12.05
C LEU A 73 8.69 -8.45 -11.92
N LEU A 74 8.69 -7.69 -13.02
CA LEU A 74 8.21 -6.31 -13.05
C LEU A 74 6.73 -6.23 -12.64
N MET A 75 5.90 -7.15 -13.13
CA MET A 75 4.49 -7.25 -12.73
C MET A 75 4.35 -7.50 -11.23
N HIS A 76 5.10 -8.47 -10.68
CA HIS A 76 5.07 -8.81 -9.27
C HIS A 76 5.56 -7.68 -8.37
N ALA A 77 6.61 -6.98 -8.78
CA ALA A 77 7.12 -5.82 -8.05
C ALA A 77 6.07 -4.70 -8.01
N LEU A 78 5.45 -4.37 -9.15
CA LEU A 78 4.40 -3.36 -9.22
C LEU A 78 3.14 -3.76 -8.43
N LEU A 79 2.73 -5.04 -8.50
CA LEU A 79 1.65 -5.58 -7.68
C LEU A 79 1.94 -5.41 -6.19
N ALA A 80 3.17 -5.71 -5.76
CA ALA A 80 3.60 -5.55 -4.37
C ALA A 80 3.50 -4.09 -3.92
N GLU A 81 3.91 -3.13 -4.75
CA GLU A 81 3.79 -1.70 -4.49
C GLU A 81 2.32 -1.27 -4.30
N MET A 82 1.44 -1.70 -5.20
CA MET A 82 0.02 -1.33 -5.20
C MET A 82 -0.78 -1.99 -4.08
N ILE A 83 -0.47 -3.24 -3.74
CA ILE A 83 -1.16 -4.00 -2.68
C ILE A 83 -0.73 -3.55 -1.29
N SER A 84 0.57 -3.28 -1.09
CA SER A 84 1.13 -2.96 0.22
C SER A 84 0.79 -1.55 0.70
N GLY A 85 0.48 -0.65 -0.23
CA GLY A 85 0.20 0.76 0.05
C GLY A 85 1.42 1.57 0.49
N VAL A 86 2.61 1.21 -0.01
CA VAL A 86 3.87 1.92 0.32
C VAL A 86 3.90 3.35 -0.23
N TYR A 87 3.22 3.63 -1.34
CA TYR A 87 3.19 4.95 -1.99
C TYR A 87 1.84 5.68 -1.87
N ILE A 88 0.74 4.93 -1.82
CA ILE A 88 -0.63 5.43 -1.65
C ILE A 88 -1.36 4.54 -0.65
N PRO A 89 -2.41 5.01 0.04
CA PRO A 89 -3.19 4.13 0.92
C PRO A 89 -3.67 2.88 0.16
N PRO A 90 -3.64 1.67 0.77
CA PRO A 90 -3.96 0.43 0.05
C PRO A 90 -5.40 0.42 -0.46
N VAL A 91 -5.55 0.46 -1.78
CA VAL A 91 -6.86 0.40 -2.44
C VAL A 91 -7.47 -0.99 -2.32
N ARG A 92 -8.77 -1.10 -2.62
CA ARG A 92 -9.44 -2.41 -2.64
C ARG A 92 -8.85 -3.30 -3.73
N LEU A 93 -8.65 -4.57 -3.42
CA LEU A 93 -8.16 -5.55 -4.39
C LEU A 93 -9.08 -5.66 -5.62
N SER A 94 -10.40 -5.48 -5.47
CA SER A 94 -11.33 -5.42 -6.61
C SER A 94 -11.04 -4.27 -7.58
N VAL A 95 -10.56 -3.13 -7.07
CA VAL A 95 -10.13 -1.99 -7.90
C VAL A 95 -8.89 -2.38 -8.69
N LEU A 96 -7.89 -3.00 -8.05
CA LEU A 96 -6.68 -3.46 -8.75
C LEU A 96 -6.97 -4.53 -9.81
N SER A 97 -7.95 -5.41 -9.57
CA SER A 97 -8.32 -6.47 -10.52
C SER A 97 -8.90 -5.90 -11.82
N THR A 98 -9.61 -4.78 -11.71
CA THR A 98 -10.33 -4.15 -12.81
C THR A 98 -9.66 -2.86 -13.29
N LEU A 99 -8.48 -2.53 -12.76
CA LEU A 99 -7.74 -1.33 -13.14
C LEU A 99 -7.19 -1.49 -14.55
N MET A 100 -7.45 -0.51 -15.41
CA MET A 100 -7.10 -0.54 -16.82
C MET A 100 -5.91 0.34 -17.14
N VAL A 101 -5.18 -0.05 -18.20
CA VAL A 101 -4.12 0.78 -18.77
C VAL A 101 -4.69 2.06 -19.39
N SER A 102 -3.86 3.09 -19.50
CA SER A 102 -4.27 4.37 -20.07
C SER A 102 -4.76 4.19 -21.51
N GLY A 103 -5.93 4.78 -21.81
CA GLY A 103 -6.54 4.75 -23.15
C GLY A 103 -7.53 3.60 -23.41
N MET A 104 -7.58 2.56 -22.58
CA MET A 104 -8.48 1.41 -22.77
C MET A 104 -9.73 1.48 -21.87
N GLN A 105 -10.50 2.56 -22.00
CA GLN A 105 -11.64 2.86 -21.12
C GLN A 105 -12.87 1.98 -21.43
N THR A 106 -13.13 0.97 -20.60
CA THR A 106 -14.34 0.13 -20.66
C THR A 106 -14.75 -0.32 -19.26
N CYS A 107 -16.04 -0.40 -18.94
CA CYS A 107 -16.43 -1.04 -17.69
C CYS A 107 -16.33 -2.58 -17.81
N LYS A 108 -15.56 -3.20 -16.91
CA LYS A 108 -15.48 -4.68 -16.75
C LYS A 108 -15.79 -5.12 -15.32
N GLN A 109 -16.40 -4.24 -14.53
CA GLN A 109 -16.85 -4.57 -13.19
C GLN A 109 -18.10 -5.46 -13.29
N GLN A 110 -18.06 -6.62 -12.62
CA GLN A 110 -19.23 -7.49 -12.51
C GLN A 110 -20.39 -6.74 -11.86
N ASP A 111 -21.60 -6.94 -12.38
CA ASP A 111 -22.86 -6.34 -11.90
C ASP A 111 -22.94 -4.80 -12.04
N CYS A 112 -22.10 -4.20 -12.88
CA CYS A 112 -22.24 -2.78 -13.23
C CYS A 112 -23.37 -2.56 -14.27
N PHE A 113 -24.39 -1.79 -13.87
CA PHE A 113 -25.53 -1.42 -14.74
C PHE A 113 -25.43 0.00 -15.35
N GLN A 114 -24.31 0.71 -15.17
CA GLN A 114 -24.16 2.08 -15.66
C GLN A 114 -23.72 2.07 -17.13
N MET A 115 -24.56 2.62 -18.01
CA MET A 115 -24.40 2.56 -19.47
C MET A 115 -23.09 3.20 -19.96
N ASP A 116 -22.71 4.35 -19.40
CA ASP A 116 -21.49 5.09 -19.79
C ASP A 116 -20.33 4.90 -18.80
N CYS A 117 -20.33 3.78 -18.07
CA CYS A 117 -19.26 3.52 -17.12
C CYS A 117 -17.94 3.24 -17.85
N ARG A 118 -16.91 4.00 -17.48
CA ARG A 118 -15.56 3.83 -18.03
C ARG A 118 -14.72 2.79 -17.28
N GLY A 119 -15.20 2.27 -16.15
CA GLY A 119 -14.42 1.39 -15.27
C GLY A 119 -13.35 2.11 -14.45
N ASN A 120 -12.42 1.34 -13.86
CA ASN A 120 -11.28 1.89 -13.14
C ASN A 120 -10.12 2.10 -14.11
N ASN A 121 -9.56 3.30 -14.19
CA ASN A 121 -8.61 3.67 -15.25
C ASN A 121 -7.38 4.39 -14.72
N LEU A 122 -6.27 4.22 -15.43
CA LEU A 122 -5.14 5.14 -15.38
C LEU A 122 -5.31 6.23 -16.44
N VAL A 123 -5.04 7.47 -16.08
CA VAL A 123 -5.12 8.63 -16.97
C VAL A 123 -3.80 9.40 -16.89
N GLU A 124 -3.21 9.72 -18.03
CA GLU A 124 -2.07 10.65 -18.09
C GLU A 124 -2.54 12.07 -17.81
N VAL A 125 -1.94 12.72 -16.81
CA VAL A 125 -2.14 14.15 -16.59
C VAL A 125 -0.81 14.87 -16.73
N ILE A 126 -0.81 15.86 -17.62
CA ILE A 126 0.26 16.85 -17.71
C ILE A 126 -0.04 17.86 -16.59
N PRO A 127 0.79 17.99 -15.54
CA PRO A 127 0.58 19.05 -14.57
C PRO A 127 0.65 20.37 -15.31
N VAL A 128 -0.46 21.11 -15.28
CA VAL A 128 -0.51 22.48 -15.78
C VAL A 128 0.50 23.26 -14.94
N ALA A 129 1.57 23.75 -15.56
CA ALA A 129 2.45 24.71 -14.91
C ALA A 129 1.58 25.86 -14.43
N ARG A 130 1.60 26.16 -13.12
CA ARG A 130 0.93 27.36 -12.59
C ARG A 130 1.47 28.55 -13.37
N ALA A 131 0.64 29.12 -14.25
CA ALA A 131 0.93 30.38 -14.89
C ALA A 131 0.99 31.44 -13.79
N GLY A 132 2.18 32.01 -13.56
CA GLY A 132 2.33 33.11 -12.62
C GLY A 132 3.76 33.33 -12.16
N ALA A 133 4.57 33.99 -13.00
CA ALA A 133 5.39 35.16 -12.66
C ALA A 133 6.39 35.43 -13.80
N GLY A 134 6.34 36.67 -14.31
CA GLY A 134 7.01 37.22 -15.49
C GLY A 134 8.38 36.68 -15.92
N ALA A 135 8.54 36.56 -17.23
CA ALA A 135 9.75 36.99 -17.91
C ALA A 135 9.42 37.25 -19.39
N ASP A 136 9.46 38.53 -19.76
CA ASP A 136 9.66 38.98 -21.14
C ASP A 136 10.92 38.34 -21.72
N GLY A 137 10.92 38.05 -23.03
CA GLY A 137 12.17 37.86 -23.78
C GLY A 137 12.19 36.74 -24.81
N SER A 138 11.87 37.11 -26.05
CA SER A 138 12.61 36.79 -27.30
C SER A 138 12.91 35.34 -27.72
N HIS A 139 12.41 35.05 -28.93
CA HIS A 139 13.05 34.34 -30.06
C HIS A 139 13.59 32.90 -29.89
N GLY A 140 12.82 31.97 -30.48
CA GLY A 140 13.26 31.12 -31.59
C GLY A 140 14.41 30.14 -31.38
N ALA A 141 14.09 28.85 -31.32
CA ALA A 141 14.81 27.79 -32.04
C ALA A 141 14.03 26.47 -31.99
N SER A 142 13.64 25.99 -33.16
CA SER A 142 13.21 24.61 -33.37
C SER A 142 14.43 23.70 -33.29
N SER A 143 14.49 22.85 -32.28
CA SER A 143 15.42 21.70 -32.26
C SER A 143 14.86 20.55 -31.43
N SER A 144 14.39 19.54 -32.17
CA SER A 144 14.35 18.11 -31.87
C SER A 144 14.82 17.73 -30.45
N SER A 145 13.88 17.54 -29.52
CA SER A 145 14.15 17.02 -28.18
C SER A 145 13.11 15.96 -27.78
N ARG A 146 13.12 14.82 -28.50
CA ARG A 146 12.45 13.59 -28.05
C ARG A 146 13.28 12.95 -26.93
N SER A 147 13.33 13.55 -25.72
CA SER A 147 13.89 12.88 -24.51
C SER A 147 13.73 13.64 -23.18
N SER A 148 12.72 14.51 -23.00
CA SER A 148 12.53 15.21 -21.70
C SER A 148 11.08 15.41 -21.25
N SER A 149 10.09 14.96 -22.04
CA SER A 149 8.67 15.25 -21.81
C SER A 149 7.96 14.35 -20.79
N SER A 150 8.62 13.31 -20.26
CA SER A 150 8.05 12.38 -19.27
C SER A 150 8.29 12.80 -17.81
N ARG A 151 9.31 13.62 -17.54
CA ARG A 151 9.73 14.02 -16.18
C ARG A 151 8.69 14.82 -15.39
N GLY A 152 7.66 15.33 -16.05
CA GLY A 152 6.54 16.03 -15.41
C GLY A 152 5.23 15.24 -15.37
N ARG A 153 5.05 14.18 -16.17
CA ARG A 153 3.73 13.55 -16.32
C ARG A 153 3.41 12.68 -15.11
N ARG A 154 2.29 12.94 -14.44
CA ARG A 154 1.79 12.06 -13.37
C ARG A 154 0.62 11.24 -13.91
N LEU A 155 0.52 10.01 -13.43
CA LEU A 155 -0.68 9.22 -13.65
C LEU A 155 -1.71 9.58 -12.59
N VAL A 156 -2.97 9.67 -13.00
CA VAL A 156 -4.12 9.71 -12.10
C VAL A 156 -4.81 8.36 -12.19
N MET A 157 -5.04 7.75 -11.03
CA MET A 157 -5.90 6.58 -10.93
C MET A 157 -7.32 7.05 -10.67
N GLU A 158 -8.19 6.87 -11.66
CA GLU A 158 -9.63 7.14 -11.58
C GLU A 158 -10.36 5.85 -11.20
N THR A 159 -10.97 5.85 -10.01
CA THR A 159 -11.64 4.66 -9.47
C THR A 159 -13.14 4.92 -9.35
N ILE A 160 -13.90 4.45 -10.34
CA ILE A 160 -15.37 4.51 -10.35
C ILE A 160 -15.94 3.47 -9.36
N HIS A 161 -15.38 2.26 -9.36
CA HIS A 161 -15.83 1.15 -8.52
C HIS A 161 -15.02 1.01 -7.21
N HIS A 162 -14.81 2.13 -6.51
CA HIS A 162 -14.02 2.17 -5.28
C HIS A 162 -14.83 1.89 -4.00
N LYS A 163 -16.15 1.96 -4.06
CA LYS A 163 -17.10 1.63 -2.97
C LYS A 163 -18.02 0.48 -3.39
N THR A 164 -18.62 -0.19 -2.39
CA THR A 164 -19.74 -1.09 -2.65
C THR A 164 -20.90 -0.30 -3.25
N GLU A 165 -21.63 -0.91 -4.18
CA GLU A 165 -22.61 -0.28 -5.09
C GLU A 165 -23.72 0.56 -4.44
N ARG A 166 -23.85 0.54 -3.11
CA ARG A 166 -24.89 1.23 -2.34
C ARG A 166 -24.63 2.73 -2.11
N PHE A 167 -23.47 3.28 -2.48
CA PHE A 167 -23.14 4.69 -2.26
C PHE A 167 -22.96 5.43 -3.59
N LYS A 168 -23.48 6.67 -3.65
CA LYS A 168 -23.55 7.58 -4.82
C LYS A 168 -22.43 7.34 -5.84
N LYS A 169 -22.84 6.97 -7.06
CA LYS A 169 -22.01 6.41 -8.15
C LYS A 169 -21.47 7.46 -9.13
N ASP A 170 -21.75 8.74 -8.91
CA ASP A 170 -21.68 9.72 -10.00
C ASP A 170 -20.29 10.36 -10.18
N GLU A 171 -19.41 10.28 -9.18
CA GLU A 171 -18.09 10.90 -9.26
C GLU A 171 -16.97 9.88 -9.02
N ALA A 172 -16.08 9.75 -10.01
CA ALA A 172 -14.89 8.92 -9.91
C ALA A 172 -13.95 9.49 -8.85
N LEU A 173 -13.48 8.64 -7.94
CA LEU A 173 -12.41 9.04 -7.03
C LEU A 173 -11.11 9.15 -7.84
N ARG A 174 -10.48 10.33 -7.82
CA ARG A 174 -9.25 10.62 -8.54
C ARG A 174 -8.07 10.67 -7.58
N ILE A 175 -7.09 9.82 -7.80
CA ILE A 175 -5.88 9.73 -6.98
C ILE A 175 -4.68 10.06 -7.86
N VAL A 176 -4.05 11.22 -7.60
CA VAL A 176 -2.79 11.57 -8.26
C VAL A 176 -1.69 10.66 -7.72
N LEU A 177 -1.12 9.83 -8.58
CA LEU A 177 -0.08 8.89 -8.19
C LEU A 177 1.26 9.63 -7.98
N PRO A 178 2.07 9.22 -6.99
CA PRO A 178 3.44 9.70 -6.86
C PRO A 178 4.25 9.50 -8.14
N SER A 179 5.27 10.33 -8.36
CA SER A 179 6.12 10.27 -9.55
C SER A 179 6.79 8.90 -9.70
N THR A 180 7.31 8.35 -8.61
CA THR A 180 7.94 7.03 -8.57
C THR A 180 6.99 5.94 -9.03
N LEU A 181 5.80 5.83 -8.42
CA LEU A 181 4.80 4.84 -8.82
C LEU A 181 4.32 5.06 -10.27
N SER A 182 4.16 6.31 -10.70
CA SER A 182 3.80 6.63 -12.09
C SER A 182 4.87 6.13 -13.07
N GLN A 183 6.15 6.31 -12.73
CA GLN A 183 7.27 5.82 -13.54
C GLN A 183 7.30 4.30 -13.57
N HIS A 184 7.11 3.64 -12.44
CA HIS A 184 7.08 2.19 -12.34
C HIS A 184 5.96 1.58 -13.18
N ILE A 185 4.76 2.17 -13.12
CA ILE A 185 3.63 1.77 -13.98
C ILE A 185 4.01 1.93 -15.46
N ARG A 186 4.62 3.06 -15.86
CA ARG A 186 5.04 3.27 -17.25
C ARG A 186 6.04 2.22 -17.71
N THR A 187 7.11 2.01 -16.95
CA THR A 187 8.13 0.99 -17.24
C THR A 187 7.49 -0.39 -17.39
N TYR A 188 6.56 -0.75 -16.52
CA TYR A 188 5.82 -2.01 -16.65
C TYR A 188 4.95 -2.05 -17.92
N THR A 189 4.17 -1.01 -18.21
CA THR A 189 3.29 -0.98 -19.39
C THR A 189 4.03 -0.90 -20.71
N GLU A 190 5.23 -0.32 -20.72
CA GLU A 190 6.07 -0.15 -21.91
C GLU A 190 6.83 -1.44 -22.24
N TYR A 191 7.45 -2.08 -21.24
CA TYR A 191 8.34 -3.21 -21.49
C TYR A 191 7.74 -4.57 -21.14
N ALA A 192 7.11 -4.69 -19.97
CA ALA A 192 6.67 -5.98 -19.44
C ALA A 192 5.31 -6.41 -19.99
N ARG A 193 4.31 -5.52 -19.96
CA ARG A 193 2.94 -5.88 -20.37
C ARG A 193 2.86 -6.37 -21.83
N PRO A 194 3.54 -5.75 -22.81
CA PRO A 194 3.55 -6.27 -24.19
C PRO A 194 4.14 -7.68 -24.28
N ALA A 195 5.21 -7.97 -23.53
CA ALA A 195 5.78 -9.32 -23.48
C ALA A 195 4.81 -10.35 -22.87
N LEU A 196 4.04 -9.96 -21.84
CA LEU A 196 3.01 -10.84 -21.25
C LEU A 196 1.85 -11.10 -22.22
N LEU A 197 1.45 -10.10 -23.00
CA LEU A 197 0.40 -10.22 -24.03
C LEU A 197 0.84 -11.14 -25.17
N ASN A 198 2.04 -10.91 -25.73
CA ASN A 198 2.57 -11.67 -26.87
C ASN A 198 2.76 -13.16 -26.56
N MET A 199 2.93 -13.52 -25.29
CA MET A 199 3.08 -14.92 -24.87
C MET A 199 1.75 -15.63 -24.64
N ASN A 200 0.63 -14.94 -24.87
CA ASN A 200 -0.69 -15.55 -24.80
C ASN A 200 -1.24 -15.79 -26.22
N PRO A 201 -1.19 -17.03 -26.73
CA PRO A 201 -1.60 -17.38 -28.09
C PRO A 201 -3.10 -17.23 -28.35
N SER A 202 -3.89 -16.84 -27.34
CA SER A 202 -5.33 -16.54 -27.53
C SER A 202 -5.60 -15.08 -27.90
N ILE A 203 -4.59 -14.21 -27.88
CA ILE A 203 -4.68 -12.77 -28.17
C ILE A 203 -4.00 -12.50 -29.51
N ASP A 204 -4.59 -13.00 -30.60
CA ASP A 204 -4.04 -12.84 -31.95
C ASP A 204 -4.44 -11.51 -32.64
N ASP A 205 -5.29 -10.69 -32.01
CA ASP A 205 -5.82 -9.45 -32.58
C ASP A 205 -5.78 -8.31 -31.56
N ALA A 206 -5.30 -7.13 -31.97
CA ALA A 206 -5.30 -5.91 -31.17
C ALA A 206 -6.71 -5.51 -30.70
N SER A 207 -7.75 -5.87 -31.47
CA SER A 207 -9.16 -5.65 -31.07
C SER A 207 -9.59 -6.51 -29.87
N LYS A 208 -8.80 -7.54 -29.52
CA LYS A 208 -9.02 -8.48 -28.42
C LYS A 208 -8.06 -8.28 -27.25
N GLU A 209 -7.22 -7.24 -27.28
CA GLU A 209 -6.30 -6.97 -26.19
C GLU A 209 -7.06 -6.74 -24.87
N PRO A 210 -6.78 -7.52 -23.81
CA PRO A 210 -7.41 -7.33 -22.51
C PRO A 210 -7.00 -5.97 -21.89
N PRO A 211 -7.96 -5.13 -21.45
CA PRO A 211 -7.66 -3.75 -21.04
C PRO A 211 -6.97 -3.64 -19.67
N PHE A 212 -6.83 -4.74 -18.96
CA PHE A 212 -6.37 -4.76 -17.58
C PHE A 212 -4.89 -4.42 -17.45
N LEU A 213 -4.55 -3.73 -16.37
CA LEU A 213 -3.17 -3.42 -16.01
C LEU A 213 -2.41 -4.70 -15.70
N PHE A 214 -2.96 -5.57 -14.84
CA PHE A 214 -2.29 -6.81 -14.43
C PHE A 214 -2.94 -8.02 -15.09
N LEU A 215 -2.13 -8.83 -15.76
CA LEU A 215 -2.58 -9.99 -16.53
C LEU A 215 -2.03 -11.31 -15.96
N ASP A 216 -2.88 -12.33 -15.84
CA ASP A 216 -2.47 -13.71 -15.60
C ASP A 216 -1.89 -14.34 -16.89
N ARG A 217 -1.43 -15.59 -16.80
CA ARG A 217 -0.86 -16.32 -17.95
C ARG A 217 -1.85 -16.55 -19.11
N LYS A 218 -3.15 -16.38 -18.86
CA LYS A 218 -4.23 -16.52 -19.83
C LYS A 218 -4.75 -15.16 -20.30
N GLY A 219 -4.06 -14.06 -19.98
CA GLY A 219 -4.48 -12.70 -20.37
C GLY A 219 -5.73 -12.23 -19.64
N ARG A 220 -6.15 -12.91 -18.58
CA ARG A 220 -7.25 -12.50 -17.71
C ARG A 220 -6.68 -11.58 -16.63
N PRO A 221 -7.49 -10.79 -15.92
CA PRO A 221 -6.98 -10.04 -14.78
C PRO A 221 -6.36 -11.01 -13.76
N VAL A 222 -5.21 -10.64 -13.16
CA VAL A 222 -4.47 -11.45 -12.17
C VAL A 222 -5.35 -11.97 -11.03
N ALA A 223 -6.43 -11.26 -10.71
CA ALA A 223 -7.41 -11.69 -9.72
C ALA A 223 -8.84 -11.80 -10.26
N GLY A 224 -8.99 -12.45 -11.42
CA GLY A 224 -10.28 -12.96 -11.86
C GLY A 224 -10.89 -13.96 -10.86
N VAL A 225 -12.14 -14.35 -11.11
CA VAL A 225 -12.99 -15.17 -10.20
C VAL A 225 -12.28 -16.45 -9.70
N ASP A 226 -11.33 -17.00 -10.46
CA ASP A 226 -10.68 -18.29 -10.17
C ASP A 226 -9.38 -18.22 -9.34
N ALA A 227 -8.77 -17.05 -9.17
CA ALA A 227 -7.48 -16.89 -8.48
C ALA A 227 -7.48 -15.59 -7.67
N PRO A 228 -7.84 -15.60 -6.37
CA PRO A 228 -7.87 -14.37 -5.60
C PRO A 228 -6.46 -13.77 -5.50
N PHE A 229 -6.35 -12.43 -5.52
CA PHE A 229 -5.09 -11.69 -5.26
C PHE A 229 -4.28 -12.20 -4.07
N THR A 230 -4.97 -12.82 -3.11
CA THR A 230 -4.36 -13.58 -2.02
C THR A 230 -3.31 -14.56 -2.53
N ASP A 231 -3.63 -15.45 -3.47
CA ASP A 231 -2.73 -16.51 -3.90
C ASP A 231 -1.54 -15.99 -4.71
N GLU A 232 -1.76 -14.98 -5.55
CA GLU A 232 -0.66 -14.29 -6.23
C GLU A 232 0.28 -13.62 -5.21
N TRP A 233 -0.29 -12.96 -4.20
CA TRP A 233 0.51 -12.38 -3.12
C TRP A 233 1.24 -13.44 -2.30
N LYS A 234 0.65 -14.61 -2.05
CA LYS A 234 1.36 -15.74 -1.41
C LYS A 234 2.54 -16.20 -2.26
N LEU A 235 2.36 -16.27 -3.59
CA LEU A 235 3.41 -16.65 -4.52
C LEU A 235 4.56 -15.65 -4.48
N ILE A 236 4.27 -14.34 -4.55
CA ILE A 236 5.28 -13.27 -4.47
C ILE A 236 6.11 -13.42 -3.19
N GLN A 237 5.45 -13.55 -2.04
CA GLN A 237 6.12 -13.69 -0.75
C GLN A 237 7.08 -14.89 -0.68
N ARG A 238 6.61 -16.06 -1.13
CA ARG A 238 7.40 -17.29 -1.11
C ARG A 238 8.54 -17.26 -2.12
N LYS A 239 8.26 -16.79 -3.34
CA LYS A 239 9.21 -16.78 -4.46
C LYS A 239 10.38 -15.82 -4.21
N TYR A 240 10.13 -14.72 -3.51
CA TYR A 240 11.12 -13.67 -3.33
C TYR A 240 11.62 -13.52 -1.89
N GLY A 241 11.19 -14.39 -0.98
CA GLY A 241 11.71 -14.45 0.38
C GLY A 241 11.30 -13.23 1.22
N ALA A 242 10.00 -13.07 1.44
CA ALA A 242 9.52 -12.02 2.34
C ALA A 242 10.08 -12.21 3.78
N PRO A 243 10.46 -11.12 4.47
CA PRO A 243 11.22 -11.20 5.73
C PRO A 243 10.38 -11.62 6.94
N TRP A 244 9.05 -11.65 6.81
CA TRP A 244 8.15 -11.97 7.92
C TRP A 244 7.91 -13.48 8.07
N PRO A 245 7.63 -13.96 9.30
CA PRO A 245 7.65 -15.39 9.62
C PRO A 245 6.48 -16.19 9.03
N THR A 246 5.35 -15.54 8.74
CA THR A 246 4.15 -16.21 8.22
C THR A 246 3.58 -15.46 7.03
N VAL A 247 3.01 -16.19 6.07
CA VAL A 247 2.40 -15.60 4.87
C VAL A 247 1.36 -14.55 5.26
N PHE A 248 1.67 -13.29 4.95
CA PHE A 248 0.86 -12.14 5.26
C PHE A 248 -0.25 -12.00 4.21
N CYS A 249 -1.50 -11.93 4.65
CA CYS A 249 -2.65 -11.80 3.76
C CYS A 249 -2.74 -10.35 3.21
N PRO A 250 -2.95 -10.13 1.89
CA PRO A 250 -2.93 -8.79 1.33
C PRO A 250 -4.03 -7.87 1.92
N MET A 251 -5.16 -8.45 2.34
CA MET A 251 -6.22 -7.70 3.02
C MET A 251 -5.76 -7.05 4.34
N LYS A 252 -4.72 -7.60 4.99
CA LYS A 252 -4.16 -7.05 6.24
C LYS A 252 -3.40 -5.74 6.05
N PHE A 253 -2.96 -5.39 4.83
CA PHE A 253 -2.30 -4.10 4.57
C PHE A 253 -3.21 -2.91 4.89
N ARG A 254 -4.51 -3.05 4.65
CA ARG A 254 -5.52 -2.03 4.99
C ARG A 254 -5.59 -1.80 6.51
N HIS A 255 -5.47 -2.85 7.32
CA HIS A 255 -5.42 -2.75 8.78
C HIS A 255 -4.09 -2.16 9.26
N LEU A 256 -2.98 -2.63 8.68
CA LEU A 256 -1.64 -2.15 9.01
C LEU A 256 -1.51 -0.65 8.75
N HIS A 257 -1.90 -0.18 7.56
CA HIS A 257 -1.89 1.23 7.18
C HIS A 257 -2.73 2.08 8.14
N ALA A 258 -3.98 1.68 8.38
CA ALA A 258 -4.90 2.42 9.27
C ALA A 258 -4.34 2.54 10.69
N THR A 259 -3.79 1.45 11.22
CA THR A 259 -3.26 1.40 12.59
C THR A 259 -2.01 2.25 12.73
N VAL A 260 -1.07 2.16 11.79
CA VAL A 260 0.16 2.98 11.79
C VAL A 260 -0.19 4.46 11.64
N ARG A 261 -1.08 4.81 10.70
CA ARG A 261 -1.47 6.22 10.49
C ARG A 261 -2.14 6.82 11.72
N PHE A 262 -2.97 6.04 12.42
CA PHE A 262 -3.58 6.47 13.66
C PHE A 262 -2.56 6.65 14.79
N LYS A 263 -1.59 5.73 14.94
CA LYS A 263 -0.50 5.89 15.90
C LYS A 263 0.29 7.18 15.64
N ASP A 264 0.70 7.42 14.40
CA ASP A 264 1.42 8.64 14.01
C ASP A 264 0.62 9.92 14.36
N LEU A 265 -0.70 9.90 14.15
CA LEU A 265 -1.57 11.03 14.42
C LEU A 265 -1.73 11.29 15.93
N VAL A 266 -2.03 10.23 16.70
CA VAL A 266 -2.11 10.29 18.17
C VAL A 266 -0.79 10.79 18.73
N ASP A 267 0.33 10.41 18.10
CA ASP A 267 1.63 10.85 18.55
C ASP A 267 1.91 12.34 18.36
N ASN A 268 1.37 12.90 17.26
CA ASN A 268 1.55 14.29 16.85
C ASN A 268 0.46 15.26 17.35
N VAL A 269 -0.46 14.82 18.23
CA VAL A 269 -1.46 15.65 18.95
C VAL A 269 -2.25 16.57 18.01
N ALA A 270 -2.86 16.00 16.97
CA ALA A 270 -3.76 16.77 16.10
C ALA A 270 -5.18 16.78 16.69
N ASP A 271 -5.69 17.96 17.03
CA ASP A 271 -7.11 18.20 17.36
C ASP A 271 -8.05 17.99 16.13
N GLN A 272 -7.50 17.58 14.99
CA GLN A 272 -8.19 17.38 13.72
C GLN A 272 -8.02 15.94 13.18
N GLU A 273 -8.25 14.94 14.03
CA GLU A 273 -8.15 13.53 13.64
C GLU A 273 -9.00 13.17 12.42
N GLU A 274 -10.25 13.65 12.38
CA GLU A 274 -11.19 13.28 11.32
C GLU A 274 -10.77 13.82 9.96
N GLU A 275 -10.31 15.07 9.89
CA GLU A 275 -9.79 15.69 8.68
C GLU A 275 -8.50 15.01 8.22
N ALA A 276 -7.59 14.69 9.15
CA ALA A 276 -6.32 14.04 8.85
C ALA A 276 -6.46 12.60 8.31
N LEU A 277 -7.54 11.90 8.68
CA LEU A 277 -7.80 10.51 8.25
C LEU A 277 -8.79 10.41 7.09
N ALA A 278 -9.51 11.49 6.75
CA ALA A 278 -10.56 11.47 5.72
C ALA A 278 -10.04 11.04 4.35
N GLY A 279 -8.89 11.57 3.92
CA GLY A 279 -8.27 11.23 2.64
C GLY A 279 -7.92 9.75 2.52
N ASP A 280 -7.23 9.20 3.51
CA ASP A 280 -6.83 7.79 3.53
C ASP A 280 -8.04 6.85 3.58
N ALA A 281 -9.03 7.18 4.43
CA ALA A 281 -10.28 6.42 4.51
C ALA A 281 -11.01 6.41 3.15
N LEU A 282 -11.04 7.56 2.46
CA LEU A 282 -11.66 7.70 1.15
C LEU A 282 -10.96 6.86 0.07
N VAL A 283 -9.63 6.90 0.00
CA VAL A 283 -8.83 6.07 -0.92
C VAL A 283 -9.09 4.58 -0.68
N MET A 284 -9.22 4.20 0.58
CA MET A 284 -9.55 2.83 0.96
C MET A 284 -11.03 2.48 0.73
N GLY A 285 -11.86 3.41 0.27
CA GLY A 285 -13.28 3.20 0.00
C GLY A 285 -14.12 3.01 1.27
N ASN A 286 -13.82 3.73 2.33
CA ASN A 286 -14.52 3.69 3.63
C ASN A 286 -14.85 5.12 4.12
N SER A 287 -15.74 5.23 5.10
CA SER A 287 -15.83 6.42 5.95
C SER A 287 -14.81 6.33 7.09
N VAL A 288 -14.44 7.48 7.69
CA VAL A 288 -13.56 7.51 8.88
C VAL A 288 -14.14 6.68 10.02
N ALA A 289 -15.48 6.70 10.20
CA ALA A 289 -16.17 5.89 11.21
C ALA A 289 -15.98 4.37 10.99
N VAL A 290 -16.11 3.89 9.74
CA VAL A 290 -15.84 2.48 9.39
C VAL A 290 -14.38 2.14 9.64
N TRP A 291 -13.48 3.07 9.33
CA TRP A 291 -12.04 2.90 9.52
C TRP A 291 -11.68 2.74 10.99
N ARG A 292 -12.19 3.63 11.85
CA ARG A 292 -12.04 3.57 13.31
C ARG A 292 -12.54 2.26 13.90
N ARG A 293 -13.72 1.80 13.45
CA ARG A 293 -14.37 0.60 14.01
C ARG A 293 -13.73 -0.71 13.56
N HIS A 294 -13.34 -0.81 12.29
CA HIS A 294 -12.99 -2.09 11.68
C HIS A 294 -11.51 -2.24 11.30
N TYR A 295 -10.77 -1.15 11.13
CA TYR A 295 -9.40 -1.22 10.59
C TYR A 295 -8.31 -0.88 11.61
N ILE A 296 -8.56 0.05 12.54
CA ILE A 296 -7.61 0.43 13.57
C ILE A 296 -7.62 -0.62 14.68
N LYS A 297 -6.61 -1.49 14.71
CA LYS A 297 -6.45 -2.50 15.76
C LYS A 297 -5.94 -1.86 17.04
N GLY A 298 -6.49 -2.27 18.19
CA GLY A 298 -6.02 -1.82 19.51
C GLY A 298 -6.18 -0.32 19.76
N ARG A 299 -7.15 0.33 19.08
CA ARG A 299 -7.38 1.78 19.19
C ARG A 299 -7.42 2.26 20.64
N ASP A 300 -8.23 1.62 21.47
CA ASP A 300 -8.42 2.05 22.85
C ASP A 300 -7.14 1.87 23.67
N SER A 301 -6.36 0.82 23.39
CA SER A 301 -5.03 0.61 23.97
C SER A 301 -4.06 1.72 23.56
N ILE A 302 -4.04 2.13 22.28
CA ILE A 302 -3.18 3.21 21.77
C ILE A 302 -3.51 4.54 22.46
N VAL A 303 -4.80 4.88 22.57
CA VAL A 303 -5.26 6.11 23.24
C VAL A 303 -4.91 6.08 24.73
N ALA A 304 -5.16 4.95 25.40
CA ALA A 304 -4.83 4.79 26.82
C ALA A 304 -3.32 4.92 27.08
N GLN A 305 -2.47 4.29 26.25
CA GLN A 305 -1.02 4.39 26.35
C GLN A 305 -0.54 5.83 26.17
N LYS A 306 -1.10 6.59 25.22
CA LYS A 306 -0.74 8.00 25.02
C LYS A 306 -1.10 8.85 26.23
N ALA A 307 -2.28 8.67 26.80
CA ALA A 307 -2.73 9.38 28.00
C ALA A 307 -1.81 9.10 29.20
N VAL A 308 -1.45 7.84 29.41
CA VAL A 308 -0.47 7.45 30.44
C VAL A 308 0.89 8.12 30.22
N GLY A 309 1.38 8.15 28.98
CA GLY A 309 2.63 8.82 28.63
C GLY A 309 2.61 10.33 28.84
N GLN A 310 1.50 11.00 28.53
CA GLN A 310 1.31 12.43 28.80
C GLN A 310 1.33 12.73 30.30
N LEU A 311 0.62 11.93 31.10
CA LEU A 311 0.62 12.05 32.56
C LEU A 311 2.02 11.85 33.14
N GLY A 312 2.78 10.88 32.61
CA GLY A 312 4.18 10.65 32.98
C GLY A 312 5.08 11.87 32.72
N ARG A 313 4.96 12.51 31.55
CA ARG A 313 5.69 13.74 31.21
C ARG A 313 5.31 14.92 32.10
N TRP A 314 4.02 15.11 32.36
CA TRP A 314 3.54 16.15 33.26
C TRP A 314 4.13 15.99 34.68
N ARG A 315 4.07 14.77 35.24
CA ARG A 315 4.69 14.48 36.55
C ARG A 315 6.20 14.71 36.57
N ALA A 316 6.90 14.48 35.46
CA ALA A 316 8.32 14.77 35.35
C ALA A 316 8.60 16.28 35.34
N MET A 317 7.84 17.06 34.58
CA MET A 317 7.96 18.52 34.55
C MET A 317 7.66 19.15 35.92
N GLU A 318 6.61 18.70 36.62
CA GLU A 318 6.29 19.21 37.95
C GLU A 318 7.39 18.93 38.98
N ARG A 319 8.05 17.76 38.90
CA ARG A 319 9.21 17.46 39.74
C ARG A 319 10.40 18.37 39.43
N GLN A 320 10.63 18.72 38.16
CA GLN A 320 11.69 19.64 37.77
C GLN A 320 11.45 21.08 38.23
N LYS A 321 10.21 21.51 38.42
CA LYS A 321 9.89 22.85 38.96
C LYS A 321 10.07 22.95 40.48
N GLN A 322 10.12 21.82 41.17
CA GLN A 322 10.26 21.74 42.64
C GLN A 322 11.72 21.63 43.10
N HIS A 323 12.66 21.53 42.17
CA HIS A 323 14.10 21.50 42.39
C HIS A 323 14.75 22.73 41.75
#